data_AF-A0A3G9G743-F1
#
_entry.id   AF-A0A3G9G743-F1
#
_cell.length_a   1.000
_cell.length_b   1.000
_cell.length_c   1.000
_cell.angle_alpha   90.00
_cell.angle_beta   90.00
_cell.angle_gamma   90.00
#
_symmetry.space_group_name_H-M   'P 1'
#
loop_
_entity.id
_entity.type
_entity.pdbx_description
1 polymer ?
#
loop_
_entity_poly.entity_id
_entity_poly.type
_entity_poly.pdbx_seq_one_letter_code
_entity_poly.pdbx_strand_id
1 'polypeptide(L)' 'MRSFPIRPYVLYYRPVEQGIEVVRVLNAARDMPAAFEA' A
#
# COMPACT_ATOMS: atom_id res chain seq x y z
N MET A 1 2.12 -8.68 6.15
CA MET A 1 2.03 -7.70 5.05
C MET A 1 2.98 -6.55 5.35
N ARG A 2 3.72 -6.04 4.36
CA ARG A 2 4.66 -4.92 4.50
C ARG A 2 4.12 -3.70 3.76
N SER A 3 4.49 -2.50 4.21
CA SER A 3 4.18 -1.25 3.53
C SER A 3 5.46 -0.45 3.25
N PHE A 4 5.47 0.26 2.13
CA PHE A 4 6.57 1.14 1.74
C PHE A 4 5.99 2.48 1.25
N PRO A 5 6.18 3.59 2.00
CA PRO A 5 5.66 4.89 1.63
C PRO A 5 6.51 5.53 0.52
N ILE A 6 5.88 5.92 -0.58
CA ILE A 6 6.48 6.67 -1.69
C ILE A 6 5.54 7.82 -2.00
N ARG A 7 5.73 8.99 -1.37
CA ARG A 7 4.77 10.10 -1.44
C ARG A 7 4.39 10.45 -2.91
N PRO A 8 3.10 10.61 -3.23
CA PRO A 8 1.92 10.59 -2.35
C PRO A 8 1.30 9.18 -2.16
N TYR A 9 1.98 8.10 -2.48
CA TYR A 9 1.47 6.73 -2.45
C TYR A 9 2.01 5.90 -1.28
N VAL A 10 1.30 4.81 -0.98
CA VAL A 10 1.78 3.72 -0.12
C VAL A 10 1.64 2.41 -0.88
N LEU A 11 2.74 1.68 -1.01
CA LEU A 11 2.79 0.35 -1.60
C LEU A 11 2.59 -0.70 -0.50
N TYR A 12 1.62 -1.59 -0.65
CA TYR A 12 1.46 -2.78 0.17
C TYR A 12 1.93 -4.00 -0.59
N TYR A 13 2.79 -4.80 0.04
CA TYR A 13 3.37 -5.99 -0.59
C TYR A 13 3.60 -7.10 0.44
N ARG A 14 3.83 -8.31 -0.05
CA ARG A 14 4.35 -9.43 0.76
C ARG A 14 5.54 -10.08 0.06
N PRO A 15 6.56 -10.53 0.82
CA PRO A 15 7.61 -11.37 0.24
C PRO A 15 7.04 -12.73 -0.16
N VAL A 16 7.56 -13.28 -1.25
CA VAL A 16 7.34 -14.64 -1.75
C VAL A 16 8.71 -15.28 -2.04
N GLU A 17 8.79 -16.59 -2.28
CA GLU A 17 10.07 -17.31 -2.42
C GLU A 17 11.05 -16.65 -3.41
N GLN A 18 10.55 -16.08 -4.50
CA GLN A 18 11.36 -15.43 -5.53
C GLN A 18 11.01 -13.95 -5.74
N GLY A 19 10.77 -13.21 -4.65
CA GLY A 19 10.67 -11.76 -4.69
C GLY A 19 9.54 -11.18 -3.85
N ILE A 20 8.79 -10.24 -4.42
CA ILE A 20 7.66 -9.59 -3.76
C ILE A 20 6.42 -9.67 -4.64
N GLU A 21 5.27 -9.83 -4.00
CA GLU A 21 3.97 -9.68 -4.63
C GLU A 21 3.38 -8.34 -4.19
N VAL A 22 3.04 -7.48 -5.16
CA VAL A 22 2.36 -6.21 -4.92
C VAL A 22 0.87 -6.47 -4.71
N VAL A 23 0.37 -6.13 -3.53
CA VAL A 23 -1.03 -6.35 -3.14
C VAL A 23 -1.87 -5.12 -3.45
N ARG A 24 -1.35 -3.92 -3.18
CA ARG A 24 -2.08 -2.68 -3.38
C ARG A 24 -1.16 -1.48 -3.53
N VAL A 25 -1.58 -0.51 -4.33
CA VAL A 25 -1.01 0.84 -4.36
C VAL A 25 -2.14 1.80 -3.99
N LEU A 26 -1.98 2.50 -2.87
CA LEU A 26 -2.94 3.51 -2.41
C LEU A 26 -2.37 4.91 -2.64
N ASN A 27 -3.17 5.84 -3.14
CA ASN A 27 -2.83 7.24 -3.12
C ASN A 27 -3.23 7.82 -1.76
N ALA A 28 -2.25 8.18 -0.93
CA ALA A 28 -2.48 8.69 0.42
C ALA A 28 -3.25 10.02 0.46
N ALA A 29 -3.22 10.82 -0.60
CA ALA A 29 -3.97 12.08 -0.64
C ALA A 29 -5.46 11.88 -0.99
N ARG A 30 -5.80 10.82 -1.73
CA ARG A 30 -7.17 10.57 -2.21
C ARG A 30 -7.88 9.44 -1.45
N ASP A 31 -7.14 8.39 -1.11
CA ASP A 31 -7.71 7.13 -0.64
C ASP A 31 -7.63 7.00 0.89
N MET A 32 -6.88 7.86 1.58
CA MET A 32 -6.74 7.85 3.04
C MET A 32 -8.02 8.32 3.77
N PRO A 33 -8.76 9.35 3.32
CA PRO A 33 -10.02 9.73 3.95
C PRO A 33 -11.07 8.60 3.92
N ALA A 34 -11.18 7.88 2.80
CA ALA A 34 -12.13 6.78 2.65
C ALA A 34 -11.76 5.50 3.42
N ALA A 35 -10.50 5.35 3.86
CA ALA A 35 -10.02 4.17 4.58
C ALA A 35 -10.32 4.19 6.09
N PHE A 36 -10.79 5.33 6.62
CA PHE A 36 -11.05 5.53 8.06
C PHE A 36 -12.53 5.78 8.40
N GLU A 37 -13.44 5.73 7.42
CA GLU A 37 -14.88 5.77 7.70
C GLU A 37 -15.40 4.36 8.04
N ALA A 38 -15.99 4.23 9.23
CA ALA A 38 -16.47 2.99 9.85
C ALA A 38 -18.00 2.93 9.86
#